data_AF-A0A6L5Y591-F1
#
_entry.id   AF-A0A6L5Y591-F1
#
_cell.length_a   1.000
_cell.length_b   1.000
_cell.length_c   1.000
_cell.angle_alpha   90.00
_cell.angle_beta   90.00
_cell.angle_gamma   90.00
#
_symmetry.space_group_name_H-M   'P 1'
#
loop_
_entity.id
_entity.type
_entity.pdbx_description
1 polymer ?
#
loop_
_entity_poly.entity_id
_entity_poly.type
_entity_poly.pdbx_seq_one_letter_code
_entity_poly.pdbx_strand_id
1 'polypeptide(L)'
;MEIILGILKGIGGFFAGIPQAIADVFTLTSNVGQIYTAFARWIFILLALFILLTSIRSLLKSRNPSEVWAYLNIGDYMNVPLRHWENVIGRARSCDIQIDDMSVSRNHGTLTRDNSGVWKYMDLGSKNGASVNGRRVRPNAEVQLKAGDRLQLGGAVCTLFPISIEERRNNIQFRQEDTVVASPWPSLVALTVFQIMTVIQLMIGLGEKYNAQITISFLGICVLMWIYVLFLRGMKRRGFEMETIAFFLSTLSLAVTATCLPNQVFKQFITVVMGVVLFFFMCTWLRDLPRTIALKKVMYVAAVLLLLFNVFFGTTKNGASNWVQLGGLTIQPSEIVKLAFIWVGAASLDELFRRRNTLYFTIFAVFCFGCLAAMSDFGTAMIFFVIFLIISFLRSGDFTKLIVILGVTFAGGLMILKFASASYVASRFAVWGHAWDPEFISNTGFQMTRAMTAAASGGFVGLGAGEGWLNGIIASETDLVFCVVTEEWGLLIALLAVAAIVTLSVFAYRSILAGRSTYYTIAACSAMAIFLMQTSLNVLGSVNLLPLTGVAFPFLSTGGTSMIASWGLLAFLKAADTRQNASIAVSLKDKGLGEEVDEI
;
A
#
# COMPACT_ATOMS: atom_id res chain seq x y z
N MET A 1 13.39 -23.51 20.61
CA MET A 1 14.63 -23.15 21.35
C MET A 1 15.88 -23.40 20.50
N GLU A 2 16.02 -24.57 19.87
CA GLU A 2 17.15 -24.89 18.97
C GLU A 2 17.29 -23.96 17.76
N ILE A 3 16.19 -23.55 17.13
CA ILE A 3 16.21 -22.59 16.01
C ILE A 3 16.79 -21.24 16.43
N ILE A 4 16.41 -20.75 17.62
CA ILE A 4 16.90 -19.47 18.16
C ILE A 4 18.40 -19.56 18.48
N LEU A 5 18.84 -20.69 19.06
CA LEU A 5 20.25 -20.99 19.30
C LEU A 5 21.04 -21.09 18.00
N GLY A 6 20.48 -21.71 16.96
CA GLY A 6 21.07 -21.77 15.62
C GLY A 6 21.22 -20.40 14.97
N ILE A 7 20.20 -19.54 15.08
CA ILE A 7 20.24 -18.15 14.60
C ILE A 7 21.31 -17.36 15.35
N LEU A 8 21.35 -17.44 16.69
CA LEU A 8 22.35 -16.75 17.51
C LEU A 8 23.78 -17.22 17.20
N LYS A 9 23.97 -18.53 16.99
CA LYS A 9 25.27 -19.10 16.60
C LYS A 9 25.68 -18.65 15.20
N GLY A 10 24.73 -18.57 14.26
CA GLY A 10 24.96 -18.02 12.92
C GLY A 10 25.32 -16.53 12.94
N ILE A 11 24.64 -15.73 13.78
CA ILE A 11 24.96 -14.31 14.00
C ILE A 11 26.36 -14.16 14.62
N GLY A 12 26.71 -14.98 15.62
CA GLY A 12 28.04 -15.00 16.21
C GLY A 12 29.14 -15.37 15.21
N GLY A 13 28.90 -16.38 14.38
CA GLY A 13 29.81 -16.77 13.29
C GLY A 13 29.97 -15.67 12.24
N PHE A 14 28.89 -14.94 11.92
CA PHE A 14 28.96 -13.79 11.01
C PHE A 14 29.88 -12.70 11.55
N PHE A 15 29.68 -12.23 12.78
CA PHE A 15 30.52 -11.17 13.36
C PHE A 15 31.98 -11.61 13.54
N ALA A 16 32.22 -12.88 13.86
CA ALA A 16 33.57 -13.43 13.96
C ALA A 16 34.29 -13.51 12.59
N GLY A 17 33.53 -13.66 11.50
CA GLY A 17 34.07 -13.73 10.13
C GLY A 17 34.34 -12.36 9.49
N ILE A 18 33.81 -11.25 10.03
CA ILE A 18 34.00 -9.91 9.44
C ILE A 18 35.49 -9.52 9.30
N PRO A 19 36.35 -9.70 10.32
CA PRO A 19 37.76 -9.34 10.20
C PRO A 19 38.49 -10.19 9.14
N GLN A 20 38.18 -11.48 9.06
CA GLN A 20 38.72 -12.39 8.06
C GLN A 20 38.25 -12.00 6.65
N ALA A 21 36.97 -11.72 6.47
CA ALA A 21 36.40 -11.28 5.20
C ALA A 21 36.97 -9.94 4.75
N ILE A 22 37.27 -9.01 5.66
CA ILE A 22 37.97 -7.75 5.34
C ILE A 22 39.44 -8.03 4.98
N ALA A 23 40.12 -8.91 5.71
CA ALA A 23 41.51 -9.27 5.44
C ALA A 23 41.68 -9.98 4.09
N ASP A 24 40.75 -10.88 3.74
CA ASP A 24 40.72 -11.62 2.47
C ASP A 24 40.59 -10.69 1.26
N VAL A 25 39.96 -9.52 1.41
CA VAL A 25 39.86 -8.48 0.36
C VAL A 25 41.20 -7.81 0.08
N PHE A 26 42.09 -7.74 1.06
CA PHE A 26 43.43 -7.17 0.89
C PHE A 26 44.47 -8.21 0.44
N THR A 27 44.19 -9.51 0.63
CA THR A 27 45.12 -10.60 0.27
C THR A 27 44.79 -11.27 -1.06
N LEU A 28 43.53 -11.21 -1.52
CA LEU A 28 43.08 -11.74 -2.80
C LEU A 28 42.88 -10.59 -3.80
N THR A 29 43.77 -10.51 -4.79
CA THR A 29 43.54 -10.08 -6.18
C THR A 29 44.16 -8.76 -6.64
N SER A 30 44.81 -8.83 -7.81
CA SER A 30 45.30 -7.70 -8.62
C SER A 30 44.20 -7.06 -9.47
N ASN A 31 42.92 -7.43 -9.25
CA ASN A 31 41.80 -7.02 -10.09
C ASN A 31 40.90 -6.01 -9.36
N VAL A 32 41.00 -4.74 -9.77
CA VAL A 32 40.31 -3.58 -9.17
C VAL A 32 38.79 -3.79 -8.99
N GLY A 33 38.16 -4.56 -9.89
CA GLY A 33 36.72 -4.84 -9.82
C GLY A 33 36.29 -5.68 -8.61
N GLN A 34 37.08 -6.68 -8.22
CA GLN A 34 36.76 -7.53 -7.07
C GLN A 34 36.95 -6.78 -5.75
N ILE A 35 38.00 -5.95 -5.66
CA ILE A 35 38.22 -5.04 -4.54
C ILE A 35 37.03 -4.08 -4.42
N TYR A 36 36.60 -3.45 -5.51
CA TYR A 36 35.43 -2.58 -5.52
C TYR A 36 34.18 -3.31 -5.02
N THR A 37 33.85 -4.48 -5.57
CA THR A 37 32.67 -5.26 -5.19
C THR A 37 32.67 -5.58 -3.69
N ALA A 38 33.82 -5.95 -3.13
CA ALA A 38 33.91 -6.27 -1.72
C ALA A 38 33.63 -5.07 -0.81
N PHE A 39 34.15 -3.88 -1.12
CA PHE A 39 33.86 -2.66 -0.37
C PHE A 39 32.43 -2.15 -0.61
N ALA A 40 31.97 -2.17 -1.87
CA ALA A 40 30.68 -1.64 -2.28
C ALA A 40 29.52 -2.34 -1.57
N ARG A 41 29.58 -3.67 -1.39
CA ARG A 41 28.56 -4.45 -0.68
C ARG A 41 28.29 -3.95 0.74
N TRP A 42 29.33 -3.60 1.50
CA TRP A 42 29.18 -3.03 2.84
C TRP A 42 28.63 -1.61 2.80
N ILE A 43 29.09 -0.79 1.86
CA ILE A 43 28.61 0.59 1.70
C ILE A 43 27.12 0.61 1.31
N PHE A 44 26.67 -0.30 0.45
CA PHE A 44 25.24 -0.44 0.10
C PHE A 44 24.38 -0.70 1.32
N ILE A 45 24.81 -1.57 2.24
CA ILE A 45 24.09 -1.83 3.49
C ILE A 45 23.99 -0.56 4.34
N LEU A 46 25.11 0.16 4.51
CA LEU A 46 25.14 1.39 5.30
C LEU A 46 24.25 2.48 4.70
N LEU A 47 24.29 2.66 3.38
CA LEU A 47 23.44 3.62 2.67
C LEU A 47 21.95 3.21 2.77
N ALA A 48 21.62 1.94 2.54
CA ALA A 48 20.25 1.44 2.67
C ALA A 48 19.72 1.64 4.10
N LEU A 49 20.51 1.31 5.12
CA LEU A 49 20.18 1.58 6.52
C LEU A 49 19.97 3.07 6.77
N PHE A 50 20.85 3.94 6.30
CA PHE A 50 20.73 5.38 6.48
C PHE A 50 19.44 5.93 5.85
N ILE A 51 19.16 5.57 4.59
CA ILE A 51 17.97 6.01 3.84
C ILE A 51 16.70 5.56 4.56
N LEU A 52 16.62 4.27 4.91
CA LEU A 52 15.42 3.69 5.51
C LEU A 52 15.26 4.12 6.97
N LEU A 53 16.28 4.06 7.82
CA LEU A 53 16.16 4.48 9.23
C LEU A 53 15.73 5.94 9.36
N THR A 54 16.20 6.83 8.48
CA THR A 54 15.78 8.23 8.47
C THR A 54 14.29 8.36 8.15
N SER A 55 13.84 7.65 7.11
CA SER A 55 12.44 7.63 6.67
C SER A 55 11.52 6.99 7.72
N ILE A 56 11.93 5.84 8.28
CA ILE A 56 11.21 5.09 9.31
C ILE A 56 11.09 5.90 10.58
N ARG A 57 12.18 6.49 11.09
CA ARG A 57 12.16 7.30 12.32
C ARG A 57 11.23 8.51 12.17
N SER A 58 11.24 9.16 11.01
CA SER A 58 10.34 10.28 10.71
C SER A 58 8.88 9.85 10.75
N LEU A 59 8.53 8.79 10.02
CA LEU A 59 7.16 8.25 9.94
C LEU A 59 6.66 7.76 11.31
N LEU A 60 7.54 7.14 12.12
CA LEU A 60 7.16 6.59 13.42
C LEU A 60 7.19 7.60 14.57
N LYS A 61 7.91 8.72 14.47
CA LYS A 61 7.95 9.71 15.57
C LYS A 61 6.77 10.68 15.54
N SER A 62 6.21 10.96 14.36
CA SER A 62 5.11 11.92 14.23
C SER A 62 3.86 11.48 14.99
N ARG A 63 3.35 12.37 15.84
CA ARG A 63 2.01 12.27 16.43
C ARG A 63 1.03 12.92 15.45
N ASN A 64 -0.09 12.25 15.19
CA ASN A 64 -1.09 12.73 14.24
C ASN A 64 -2.41 12.96 15.00
N PRO A 65 -2.54 14.08 15.74
CA PRO A 65 -3.76 14.34 16.49
C PRO A 65 -4.94 14.63 15.54
N SER A 66 -6.12 14.12 15.91
CA SER A 66 -7.37 14.38 15.20
C SER A 66 -7.77 15.85 15.33
N GLU A 67 -8.23 16.44 14.22
CA GLU A 67 -8.70 17.83 14.17
C GLU A 67 -10.08 17.93 14.81
N VAL A 68 -10.38 19.02 15.52
CA VAL A 68 -11.76 19.37 15.87
C VAL A 68 -12.26 20.37 14.82
N TRP A 69 -13.33 20.00 14.10
CA TRP A 69 -13.87 20.80 12.99
C TRP A 69 -15.02 21.71 13.41
N ALA A 70 -15.78 21.28 14.41
CA ALA A 70 -16.91 21.99 14.99
C ALA A 70 -17.30 21.33 16.32
N TYR A 71 -18.19 21.95 17.07
CA TYR A 71 -18.82 21.37 18.26
C TYR A 71 -20.30 21.15 18.00
N LEU A 72 -20.80 19.97 18.40
CA LEU A 72 -22.23 19.74 18.52
C LEU A 72 -22.62 19.86 19.99
N ASN A 73 -23.34 20.93 20.31
CA ASN A 73 -23.94 21.09 21.63
C ASN A 73 -25.22 20.25 21.70
N ILE A 74 -25.39 19.48 22.77
CA ILE A 74 -26.53 18.59 23.03
C ILE A 74 -27.14 19.02 24.37
N GLY A 75 -28.40 19.51 24.33
CA GLY A 75 -29.05 20.08 25.51
C GLY A 75 -28.39 21.39 25.96
N ASP A 76 -28.22 21.57 27.28
CA ASP A 76 -27.68 22.82 27.84
C ASP A 76 -26.19 22.73 28.25
N TYR A 77 -25.63 21.53 28.39
CA TYR A 77 -24.33 21.34 29.07
C TYR A 77 -23.30 20.46 28.35
N MET A 78 -23.67 19.76 27.28
CA MET A 78 -22.77 18.80 26.64
C MET A 78 -22.29 19.32 25.27
N ASN A 79 -21.01 19.62 25.15
CA ASN A 79 -20.35 19.95 23.88
C ASN A 79 -19.53 18.77 23.38
N VAL A 80 -19.92 18.19 22.26
CA VAL A 80 -19.21 17.06 21.64
C VAL A 80 -18.33 17.58 20.51
N PRO A 81 -17.00 17.35 20.54
CA PRO A 81 -16.10 17.75 19.46
C PRO A 81 -16.29 16.85 18.24
N LEU A 82 -16.53 17.46 17.08
CA LEU A 82 -16.65 16.78 15.80
C LEU A 82 -15.27 16.61 15.18
N ARG A 83 -14.72 15.39 15.26
CA ARG A 83 -13.34 15.10 14.84
C ARG A 83 -13.20 14.50 13.44
N HIS A 84 -14.27 13.91 12.94
CA HIS A 84 -14.35 13.28 11.63
C HIS A 84 -15.30 14.05 10.73
N TRP A 85 -15.17 13.87 9.42
CA TRP A 85 -16.08 14.47 8.45
C TRP A 85 -17.43 13.79 8.46
N GLU A 86 -17.49 12.48 8.62
CA GLU A 86 -18.73 11.72 8.81
C GLU A 86 -18.88 11.34 10.28
N ASN A 87 -20.03 11.67 10.88
CA ASN A 87 -20.35 11.31 12.26
C ASN A 87 -21.77 10.73 12.33
N VAL A 88 -21.91 9.55 12.91
CA VAL A 88 -23.22 8.93 13.20
C VAL A 88 -23.76 9.46 14.52
N ILE A 89 -25.01 9.94 14.49
CA ILE A 89 -25.72 10.42 15.68
C ILE A 89 -26.81 9.41 16.06
N GLY A 90 -26.87 9.03 17.33
CA GLY A 90 -27.91 8.14 17.82
C GLY A 90 -27.76 7.76 19.28
N ARG A 91 -28.67 6.93 19.77
CA ARG A 91 -28.67 6.46 21.17
C ARG A 91 -27.68 5.31 21.43
N ALA A 92 -27.32 4.54 20.40
CA ALA A 92 -26.43 3.41 20.58
C ALA A 92 -25.00 3.86 20.91
N ARG A 93 -24.30 3.10 21.75
CA ARG A 93 -22.88 3.32 22.07
C ARG A 93 -21.93 3.20 20.86
N SER A 94 -22.42 2.63 19.76
CA SER A 94 -21.69 2.53 18.50
C SER A 94 -21.76 3.79 17.64
N CYS A 95 -22.52 4.82 18.05
CA CYS A 95 -22.57 6.10 17.36
C CYS A 95 -21.39 6.98 17.78
N ASP A 96 -20.83 7.73 16.84
CA ASP A 96 -19.77 8.72 17.12
C ASP A 96 -20.26 9.80 18.10
N ILE A 97 -21.54 10.16 17.98
CA ILE A 97 -22.23 11.10 18.84
C ILE A 97 -23.38 10.36 19.53
N GLN A 98 -23.13 9.96 20.77
CA GLN A 98 -24.12 9.28 21.60
C GLN A 98 -25.06 10.30 22.28
N ILE A 99 -26.36 10.17 22.02
CA ILE A 99 -27.40 10.93 22.72
C ILE A 99 -28.22 9.97 23.58
N ASP A 100 -28.09 10.07 24.90
CA ASP A 100 -28.79 9.20 25.83
C ASP A 100 -30.24 9.64 26.07
N ASP A 101 -31.06 9.53 25.03
CA ASP A 101 -32.48 9.88 25.04
C ASP A 101 -33.29 8.79 24.34
N MET A 102 -34.27 8.21 25.03
CA MET A 102 -35.13 7.13 24.53
C MET A 102 -35.93 7.50 23.27
N SER A 103 -36.17 8.78 23.03
CA SER A 103 -36.80 9.30 21.81
C SER A 103 -35.86 9.29 20.60
N VAL A 104 -34.54 9.13 20.81
CA VAL A 104 -33.53 9.03 19.77
C VAL A 104 -33.37 7.57 19.36
N SER A 105 -33.43 7.32 18.05
CA SER A 105 -33.19 5.98 17.49
C SER A 105 -31.75 5.54 17.73
N ARG A 106 -31.51 4.21 17.77
CA ARG A 106 -30.16 3.65 17.98
C ARG A 106 -29.13 4.26 17.03
N ASN A 107 -29.47 4.33 15.74
CA ASN A 107 -28.77 5.11 14.73
C ASN A 107 -29.82 6.06 14.13
N HIS A 108 -29.78 7.34 14.49
CA HIS A 108 -30.83 8.31 14.17
C HIS A 108 -30.55 9.02 12.85
N GLY A 109 -29.33 9.55 12.71
CA GLY A 109 -28.92 10.35 11.56
C GLY A 109 -27.42 10.34 11.36
N THR A 110 -26.96 10.94 10.27
CA THR A 110 -25.55 11.24 10.04
C THR A 110 -25.34 12.73 9.85
N LEU A 111 -24.25 13.24 10.41
CA LEU A 111 -23.75 14.58 10.21
C LEU A 111 -22.46 14.50 9.39
N THR A 112 -22.48 15.03 8.17
CA THR A 112 -21.37 14.98 7.21
C THR A 112 -20.84 16.36 6.89
N ARG A 113 -19.52 16.48 6.70
CA ARG A 113 -18.83 17.71 6.30
C ARG A 113 -18.14 17.50 4.96
N ASP A 114 -18.31 18.43 4.02
CA ASP A 114 -17.55 18.41 2.77
C ASP A 114 -16.23 19.20 2.84
N ASN A 115 -15.46 19.19 1.75
CA ASN A 115 -14.20 19.92 1.65
C ASN A 115 -14.37 21.44 1.82
N SER A 116 -15.52 21.99 1.42
CA SER A 116 -15.84 23.42 1.54
C SER A 116 -16.23 23.83 2.96
N GLY A 117 -16.33 22.87 3.89
CA GLY A 117 -16.72 23.11 5.27
C GLY A 117 -18.22 23.23 5.49
N VAL A 118 -19.02 22.84 4.49
CA VAL A 118 -20.46 22.79 4.63
C VAL A 118 -20.84 21.51 5.36
N TRP A 119 -21.59 21.68 6.45
CA TRP A 119 -22.18 20.56 7.18
C TRP A 119 -23.55 20.21 6.60
N LYS A 120 -23.85 18.92 6.57
CA LYS A 120 -25.12 18.38 6.13
C LYS A 120 -25.60 17.34 7.12
N TYR A 121 -26.89 17.34 7.38
CA TYR A 121 -27.56 16.33 8.18
C TYR A 121 -28.44 15.45 7.27
N MET A 122 -28.44 14.14 7.53
CA MET A 122 -29.32 13.18 6.89
C MET A 122 -29.98 12.29 7.95
N ASP A 123 -31.31 12.22 7.93
CA ASP A 123 -32.06 11.28 8.77
C ASP A 123 -32.02 9.86 8.18
N LEU A 124 -31.75 8.86 9.01
CA LEU A 124 -31.59 7.46 8.58
C LEU A 124 -32.90 6.65 8.61
N GLY A 125 -34.05 7.33 8.53
CA GLY A 125 -35.35 6.70 8.76
C GLY A 125 -35.61 6.46 10.25
N SER A 126 -35.29 7.46 11.07
CA SER A 126 -35.49 7.37 12.51
C SER A 126 -36.98 7.27 12.86
N LYS A 127 -37.29 6.65 14.01
CA LYS A 127 -38.70 6.43 14.43
C LYS A 127 -39.48 7.73 14.64
N ASN A 128 -38.84 8.71 15.26
CA ASN A 128 -39.48 9.98 15.62
C ASN A 128 -39.16 11.10 14.60
N GLY A 129 -38.24 10.86 13.68
CA GLY A 129 -37.78 11.85 12.70
C GLY A 129 -36.88 12.92 13.31
N ALA A 130 -36.37 13.77 12.42
CA ALA A 130 -35.55 14.92 12.74
C ALA A 130 -36.10 16.19 12.09
N SER A 131 -35.79 17.35 12.67
CA SER A 131 -36.10 18.66 12.08
C SER A 131 -34.95 19.65 12.25
N VAL A 132 -34.72 20.49 11.24
CA VAL A 132 -33.75 21.59 11.29
C VAL A 132 -34.53 22.90 11.31
N ASN A 133 -34.33 23.73 12.34
CA ASN A 133 -35.05 24.99 12.56
C ASN A 133 -36.58 24.83 12.45
N GLY A 134 -37.12 23.73 13.02
CA GLY A 134 -38.54 23.39 13.00
C GLY A 134 -39.05 22.79 11.68
N ARG A 135 -38.24 22.74 10.61
CA ARG A 135 -38.61 22.09 9.35
C ARG A 135 -38.22 20.62 9.37
N ARG A 136 -39.20 19.72 9.22
CA ARG A 136 -38.97 18.27 9.24
C ARG A 136 -38.09 17.82 8.07
N VAL A 137 -37.06 17.03 8.38
CA VAL A 137 -36.15 16.45 7.39
C VAL A 137 -36.80 15.20 6.80
N ARG A 138 -36.76 15.07 5.47
CA ARG A 138 -37.21 13.84 4.80
C ARG A 138 -36.19 12.72 5.04
N PRO A 139 -36.62 11.49 5.35
CA PRO A 139 -35.70 10.37 5.51
C PRO A 139 -34.81 10.17 4.28
N ASN A 140 -33.52 9.95 4.50
CA ASN A 140 -32.49 9.78 3.48
C ASN A 140 -32.29 10.99 2.53
N ALA A 141 -32.75 12.17 2.91
CA ALA A 141 -32.44 13.41 2.20
C ALA A 141 -31.40 14.21 2.99
N GLU A 142 -30.38 14.71 2.30
CA GLU A 142 -29.40 15.63 2.88
C GLU A 142 -29.99 17.03 3.01
N VAL A 143 -29.83 17.64 4.18
CA VAL A 143 -30.19 19.03 4.44
C VAL A 143 -28.96 19.75 4.99
N GLN A 144 -28.64 20.91 4.43
CA GLN A 144 -27.54 21.73 4.92
C GLN A 144 -27.81 22.18 6.37
N LEU A 145 -26.79 22.07 7.22
CA LEU A 145 -26.81 22.53 8.60
C LEU A 145 -25.77 23.65 8.76
N LYS A 146 -26.22 24.85 9.09
CA LYS A 146 -25.36 26.01 9.33
C LYS A 146 -25.04 26.14 10.82
N ALA A 147 -23.97 26.87 11.12
CA ALA A 147 -23.66 27.25 12.50
C ALA A 147 -24.85 28.01 13.12
N GLY A 148 -25.25 27.61 14.34
CA GLY A 148 -26.39 28.16 15.05
C GLY A 148 -27.74 27.52 14.73
N ASP A 149 -27.83 26.67 13.70
CA ASP A 149 -29.07 25.96 13.39
C ASP A 149 -29.43 24.97 14.51
N ARG A 150 -30.72 24.92 14.87
CA ARG A 150 -31.28 23.96 15.83
C ARG A 150 -31.67 22.67 15.12
N LEU A 151 -30.92 21.61 15.38
CA LEU A 151 -31.21 20.24 14.94
C LEU A 151 -31.95 19.50 16.06
N GLN A 152 -33.23 19.19 15.85
CA GLN A 152 -34.02 18.40 16.77
C GLN A 152 -34.08 16.94 16.30
N LEU A 153 -33.77 16.02 17.20
CA LEU A 153 -33.68 14.57 16.98
C LEU A 153 -34.62 13.87 17.97
N GLY A 154 -35.85 13.58 17.55
CA GLY A 154 -36.89 13.19 18.50
C GLY A 154 -37.11 14.29 19.55
N GLY A 155 -36.85 13.99 20.82
CA GLY A 155 -36.95 14.93 21.95
C GLY A 155 -35.66 15.73 22.21
N ALA A 156 -34.51 15.27 21.72
CA ALA A 156 -33.23 15.93 21.95
C ALA A 156 -33.05 17.13 20.99
N VAL A 157 -32.51 18.24 21.51
CA VAL A 157 -32.16 19.42 20.71
C VAL A 157 -30.63 19.55 20.69
N CYS A 158 -30.09 19.70 19.49
CA CYS A 158 -28.67 19.90 19.25
C CYS A 158 -28.45 21.20 18.47
N THR A 159 -27.33 21.87 18.72
CA THR A 159 -26.94 23.09 17.99
C THR A 159 -25.49 22.96 17.52
N LEU A 160 -25.24 23.26 16.25
CA LEU A 160 -23.90 23.22 15.67
C LEU A 160 -23.17 24.55 15.92
N PHE A 161 -21.99 24.49 16.53
CA PHE A 161 -21.13 25.65 16.75
C PHE A 161 -19.81 25.52 15.99
N PRO A 162 -19.29 26.61 15.38
CA PRO A 162 -17.96 26.60 14.81
C PRO A 162 -16.91 26.57 15.93
N ILE A 163 -15.71 26.11 15.60
CA ILE A 163 -14.55 26.30 16.48
C ILE A 163 -14.20 27.79 16.57
N SER A 164 -13.70 28.24 17.73
CA SER A 164 -13.22 29.61 17.87
C SER A 164 -11.95 29.84 17.02
N ILE A 165 -11.68 31.11 16.67
CA ILE A 165 -10.47 31.47 15.91
C ILE A 165 -9.20 31.09 16.71
N GLU A 166 -9.23 31.28 18.03
CA GLU A 166 -8.14 30.93 18.94
C GLU A 166 -7.88 29.42 18.98
N GLU A 167 -8.95 28.62 19.11
CA GLU A 167 -8.84 27.18 19.15
C GLU A 167 -8.38 26.61 17.80
N ARG A 168 -8.83 27.21 16.69
CA ARG A 168 -8.29 26.91 15.36
C ARG A 168 -6.79 27.19 15.28
N ARG A 169 -6.32 28.35 15.77
CA ARG A 169 -4.89 28.70 15.81
C ARG A 169 -4.10 27.73 16.66
N ASN A 170 -4.59 27.40 17.85
CA ASN A 170 -3.97 26.42 18.75
C ASN A 170 -3.86 25.03 18.09
N ASN A 171 -4.91 24.55 17.42
CA ASN A 171 -4.89 23.28 16.70
C ASN A 171 -3.84 23.25 15.59
N ILE A 172 -3.66 24.36 14.86
CA ILE A 172 -2.63 24.49 13.82
C ILE A 172 -1.24 24.48 14.46
N GLN A 173 -1.04 25.23 15.54
CA GLN A 173 0.23 25.34 16.24
C GLN A 173 0.68 24.00 16.82
N PHE A 174 -0.17 23.34 17.61
CA PHE A 174 0.13 22.01 18.17
C PHE A 174 0.53 21.00 17.09
N ARG A 175 -0.08 21.09 15.91
CA ARG A 175 0.26 20.22 14.78
C ARG A 175 1.57 20.57 14.12
N GLN A 176 1.91 21.84 14.02
CA GLN A 176 3.23 22.23 13.51
C GLN A 176 4.34 21.72 14.44
N GLU A 177 4.11 21.77 15.75
CA GLU A 177 5.02 21.27 16.77
C GLU A 177 5.14 19.72 16.73
N ASP A 178 4.02 19.00 16.56
CA ASP A 178 3.99 17.52 16.48
C ASP A 178 4.42 16.94 15.12
N THR A 179 4.40 17.75 14.06
CA THR A 179 4.76 17.31 12.69
C THR A 179 6.28 17.24 12.54
N VAL A 180 6.85 16.09 12.94
CA VAL A 180 8.24 15.76 12.66
C VAL A 180 8.34 15.20 11.24
N VAL A 181 9.01 15.95 10.35
CA VAL A 181 9.28 15.53 8.97
C VAL A 181 10.78 15.60 8.73
N ALA A 182 11.37 14.49 8.31
CA ALA A 182 12.78 14.46 7.93
C ALA A 182 13.02 15.37 6.71
N SER A 183 14.14 16.09 6.76
CA SER A 183 14.62 16.79 5.56
C SER A 183 14.88 15.77 4.45
N PRO A 184 14.38 15.99 3.22
CA PRO A 184 14.56 15.02 2.15
C PRO A 184 16.00 14.97 1.62
N TRP A 185 16.77 16.06 1.77
CA TRP A 185 18.07 16.21 1.12
C TRP A 185 19.11 15.13 1.46
N PRO A 186 19.33 14.75 2.72
CA PRO A 186 20.33 13.73 3.05
C PRO A 186 19.98 12.37 2.44
N SER A 187 18.70 11.97 2.51
CA SER A 187 18.23 10.71 1.94
C SER A 187 18.30 10.71 0.40
N LEU A 188 18.02 11.85 -0.25
CA LEU A 188 18.16 11.99 -1.70
C LEU A 188 19.60 11.87 -2.17
N VAL A 189 20.53 12.53 -1.47
CA VAL A 189 21.96 12.43 -1.78
C VAL A 189 22.44 11.00 -1.56
N ALA A 190 22.09 10.39 -0.43
CA ALA A 190 22.44 8.99 -0.14
C ALA A 190 21.88 8.03 -1.21
N LEU A 191 20.63 8.22 -1.65
CA LEU A 191 20.02 7.39 -2.69
C LEU A 191 20.66 7.65 -4.07
N THR A 192 21.08 8.87 -4.37
CA THR A 192 21.84 9.20 -5.59
C THR A 192 23.20 8.50 -5.59
N VAL A 193 23.92 8.53 -4.45
CA VAL A 193 25.19 7.80 -4.29
C VAL A 193 24.97 6.30 -4.43
N PHE A 194 23.91 5.76 -3.82
CA PHE A 194 23.52 4.35 -3.95
C PHE A 194 23.29 3.98 -5.42
N GLN A 195 22.56 4.81 -6.18
CA GLN A 195 22.30 4.59 -7.61
C GLN A 195 23.58 4.63 -8.45
N ILE A 196 24.47 5.61 -8.23
CA ILE A 196 25.75 5.71 -8.96
C ILE A 196 26.62 4.48 -8.68
N MET A 197 26.75 4.10 -7.40
CA MET A 197 27.51 2.91 -7.02
C MET A 197 26.91 1.62 -7.61
N THR A 198 25.58 1.55 -7.72
CA THR A 198 24.89 0.41 -8.35
C THR A 198 25.24 0.28 -9.82
N VAL A 199 25.30 1.40 -10.56
CA VAL A 199 25.73 1.39 -11.97
C VAL A 199 27.16 0.87 -12.10
N ILE A 200 28.08 1.35 -11.28
CA ILE A 200 29.49 0.88 -11.29
C ILE A 200 29.55 -0.62 -10.95
N GLN A 201 28.78 -1.07 -9.95
CA GLN A 201 28.72 -2.49 -9.58
C GLN A 201 28.21 -3.35 -10.74
N LEU A 202 27.13 -2.92 -11.42
CA LEU A 202 26.56 -3.63 -12.57
C LEU A 202 27.49 -3.63 -13.78
N MET A 203 28.28 -2.56 -13.99
CA MET A 203 29.32 -2.53 -15.03
C MET A 203 30.37 -3.61 -14.79
N ILE A 204 30.78 -3.78 -13.54
CA ILE A 204 31.77 -4.79 -13.14
C ILE A 204 31.16 -6.19 -13.24
N GLY A 205 29.98 -6.40 -12.65
CA GLY A 205 29.38 -7.73 -12.52
C GLY A 205 28.78 -8.30 -13.81
N LEU A 206 28.24 -7.45 -14.69
CA LEU A 206 27.64 -7.91 -15.95
C LEU A 206 28.66 -8.05 -17.09
N GLY A 207 29.79 -7.33 -17.03
CA GLY A 207 30.81 -7.33 -18.08
C GLY A 207 30.21 -7.09 -19.47
N GLU A 208 30.34 -8.07 -20.37
CA GLU A 208 29.80 -7.99 -21.74
C GLU A 208 28.28 -7.88 -21.84
N LYS A 209 27.54 -8.33 -20.80
CA LYS A 209 26.08 -8.19 -20.75
C LYS A 209 25.64 -6.77 -20.40
N TYR A 210 26.56 -5.90 -20.00
CA TYR A 210 26.26 -4.53 -19.68
C TYR A 210 25.87 -3.72 -20.92
N ASN A 211 24.78 -2.97 -20.82
CA ASN A 211 24.27 -2.11 -21.89
C ASN A 211 24.12 -0.67 -21.40
N ALA A 212 24.38 0.31 -22.26
CA ALA A 212 24.16 1.74 -22.02
C ALA A 212 22.72 2.07 -21.54
N GLN A 213 21.73 1.26 -21.90
CA GLN A 213 20.36 1.41 -21.39
C GLN A 213 20.28 1.32 -19.85
N ILE A 214 21.17 0.55 -19.21
CA ILE A 214 21.26 0.46 -17.74
C ILE A 214 21.64 1.83 -17.19
N THR A 215 22.73 2.44 -17.69
CA THR A 215 23.18 3.77 -17.25
C THR A 215 22.08 4.82 -17.42
N ILE A 216 21.44 4.85 -18.59
CA ILE A 216 20.38 5.82 -18.90
C ILE A 216 19.20 5.67 -17.95
N SER A 217 18.82 4.43 -17.61
CA SER A 217 17.70 4.15 -16.71
C SER A 217 18.00 4.58 -15.27
N PHE A 218 19.22 4.35 -14.78
CA PHE A 218 19.65 4.79 -13.45
C PHE A 218 19.81 6.31 -13.35
N LEU A 219 20.34 6.95 -14.39
CA LEU A 219 20.35 8.41 -14.49
C LEU A 219 18.92 8.97 -14.52
N GLY A 220 18.03 8.32 -15.28
CA GLY A 220 16.64 8.68 -15.41
C GLY A 220 15.88 8.63 -14.08
N ILE A 221 16.04 7.56 -13.29
CA ILE A 221 15.38 7.48 -11.96
C ILE A 221 15.95 8.51 -10.98
N CYS A 222 17.26 8.81 -11.06
CA CYS A 222 17.86 9.87 -10.27
C CYS A 222 17.23 11.23 -10.62
N VAL A 223 17.19 11.60 -11.89
CA VAL A 223 16.59 12.85 -12.37
C VAL A 223 15.11 12.93 -11.99
N LEU A 224 14.35 11.84 -12.19
CA LEU A 224 12.94 11.76 -11.82
C LEU A 224 12.71 12.05 -10.33
N MET A 225 13.53 11.46 -9.47
CA MET A 225 13.46 11.66 -8.01
C MET A 225 13.75 13.11 -7.61
N TRP A 226 14.77 13.74 -8.19
CA TRP A 226 15.10 15.15 -7.92
C TRP A 226 14.01 16.10 -8.43
N ILE A 227 13.53 15.91 -9.66
CA ILE A 227 12.41 16.69 -10.22
C ILE A 227 11.17 16.55 -9.33
N TYR A 228 10.85 15.33 -8.89
CA TYR A 228 9.73 15.06 -8.00
C TYR A 228 9.79 15.90 -6.72
N VAL A 229 10.93 15.87 -6.01
CA VAL A 229 11.09 16.60 -4.75
C VAL A 229 11.08 18.10 -4.96
N LEU A 230 11.78 18.61 -5.99
CA LEU A 230 11.82 20.04 -6.30
C LEU A 230 10.42 20.57 -6.65
N PHE A 231 9.67 19.84 -7.47
CA PHE A 231 8.29 20.17 -7.84
C PHE A 231 7.38 20.26 -6.62
N LEU A 232 7.39 19.23 -5.77
CA LEU A 232 6.55 19.20 -4.56
C LEU A 232 6.96 20.23 -3.51
N ARG A 233 8.26 20.55 -3.40
CA ARG A 233 8.75 21.66 -2.58
C ARG A 233 8.20 22.99 -3.10
N GLY A 234 8.17 23.19 -4.42
CA GLY A 234 7.50 24.34 -5.06
C GLY A 234 6.02 24.44 -4.68
N MET A 235 5.34 23.30 -4.52
CA MET A 235 3.97 23.21 -4.01
C MET A 235 3.84 23.30 -2.48
N LYS A 236 4.89 23.75 -1.78
CA LYS A 236 4.98 23.88 -0.31
C LYS A 236 4.77 22.57 0.46
N ARG A 237 5.05 21.41 -0.15
CA ARG A 237 4.97 20.09 0.51
C ARG A 237 6.28 19.73 1.21
N ARG A 238 6.17 19.01 2.33
CA ARG A 238 7.31 18.68 3.21
C ARG A 238 7.54 17.18 3.39
N GLY A 239 6.51 16.34 3.29
CA GLY A 239 6.60 14.89 3.56
C GLY A 239 7.01 14.11 2.33
N PHE A 240 8.20 13.49 2.36
CA PHE A 240 8.79 12.74 1.23
C PHE A 240 9.19 11.31 1.61
N GLU A 241 8.89 10.87 2.83
CA GLU A 241 9.46 9.64 3.38
C GLU A 241 8.91 8.39 2.69
N MET A 242 7.61 8.38 2.36
CA MET A 242 7.00 7.27 1.62
C MET A 242 7.58 7.14 0.22
N GLU A 243 7.77 8.26 -0.46
CA GLU A 243 8.28 8.30 -1.82
C GLU A 243 9.77 7.98 -1.88
N THR A 244 10.53 8.38 -0.86
CA THR A 244 11.93 7.97 -0.70
C THR A 244 12.03 6.44 -0.56
N ILE A 245 11.15 5.82 0.23
CA ILE A 245 11.06 4.36 0.33
C ILE A 245 10.69 3.74 -1.03
N ALA A 246 9.70 4.29 -1.73
CA ALA A 246 9.27 3.79 -3.03
C ALA A 246 10.36 3.93 -4.11
N PHE A 247 11.12 5.03 -4.13
CA PHE A 247 12.25 5.21 -5.03
C PHE A 247 13.42 4.29 -4.69
N PHE A 248 13.70 4.02 -3.41
CA PHE A 248 14.69 3.03 -3.00
C PHE A 248 14.31 1.63 -3.50
N LEU A 249 13.08 1.18 -3.28
CA LEU A 249 12.61 -0.13 -3.76
C LEU A 249 12.59 -0.20 -5.29
N SER A 250 12.16 0.87 -5.97
CA SER A 250 12.18 0.96 -7.44
C SER A 250 13.61 0.92 -8.00
N THR A 251 14.59 1.46 -7.26
CA THR A 251 16.02 1.38 -7.62
C THR A 251 16.52 -0.08 -7.54
N LEU A 252 16.15 -0.82 -6.48
CA LEU A 252 16.44 -2.24 -6.39
C LEU A 252 15.75 -3.04 -7.51
N SER A 253 14.51 -2.67 -7.88
CA SER A 253 13.82 -3.29 -9.02
C SER A 253 14.56 -3.10 -10.34
N LEU A 254 15.08 -1.90 -10.61
CA LEU A 254 15.92 -1.66 -11.79
C LEU A 254 17.21 -2.46 -11.75
N ALA A 255 17.82 -2.64 -10.57
CA ALA A 255 19.01 -3.47 -10.42
C ALA A 255 18.73 -4.94 -10.71
N VAL A 256 17.67 -5.52 -10.12
CA VAL A 256 17.23 -6.89 -10.41
C VAL A 256 16.93 -7.06 -11.89
N THR A 257 16.23 -6.09 -12.49
CA THR A 257 15.93 -6.11 -13.94
C THR A 257 17.23 -6.07 -14.75
N ALA A 258 18.22 -5.30 -14.33
CA ALA A 258 19.50 -5.21 -15.02
C ALA A 258 20.27 -6.53 -14.99
N THR A 259 20.18 -7.28 -13.90
CA THR A 259 20.81 -8.60 -13.82
C THR A 259 20.05 -9.66 -14.62
N CYS A 260 18.73 -9.76 -14.45
CA CYS A 260 17.95 -10.84 -15.09
C CYS A 260 17.63 -10.55 -16.56
N LEU A 261 17.31 -9.31 -16.90
CA LEU A 261 16.81 -8.89 -18.22
C LEU A 261 17.43 -7.54 -18.66
N PRO A 262 18.74 -7.48 -18.96
CA PRO A 262 19.45 -6.23 -19.28
C PRO A 262 18.78 -5.37 -20.37
N ASN A 263 18.22 -6.01 -21.39
CA ASN A 263 17.56 -5.34 -22.52
C ASN A 263 16.18 -4.75 -22.18
N GLN A 264 15.61 -5.07 -21.01
CA GLN A 264 14.29 -4.61 -20.59
C GLN A 264 14.36 -3.57 -19.47
N VAL A 265 15.56 -3.19 -19.00
CA VAL A 265 15.74 -2.21 -17.92
C VAL A 265 15.11 -0.86 -18.28
N PHE A 266 15.29 -0.42 -19.52
CA PHE A 266 14.69 0.84 -19.97
C PHE A 266 13.15 0.78 -19.94
N LYS A 267 12.56 -0.35 -20.35
CA LYS A 267 11.11 -0.57 -20.25
C LYS A 267 10.64 -0.53 -18.79
N GLN A 268 11.39 -1.15 -17.86
CA GLN A 268 11.08 -1.10 -16.44
C GLN A 268 11.17 0.34 -15.90
N PHE A 269 12.18 1.11 -16.29
CA PHE A 269 12.28 2.52 -15.92
C PHE A 269 11.07 3.35 -16.41
N ILE A 270 10.62 3.16 -17.65
CA ILE A 270 9.41 3.81 -18.16
C ILE A 270 8.18 3.43 -17.32
N THR A 271 8.09 2.19 -16.82
CA THR A 271 6.98 1.80 -15.94
C THR A 271 7.04 2.45 -14.56
N VAL A 272 8.23 2.73 -14.02
CA VAL A 272 8.40 3.54 -12.81
C VAL A 272 7.91 4.97 -13.07
N VAL A 273 8.27 5.58 -14.20
CA VAL A 273 7.79 6.92 -14.60
C VAL A 273 6.26 6.93 -14.70
N MET A 274 5.67 5.96 -15.39
CA MET A 274 4.20 5.83 -15.50
C MET A 274 3.54 5.63 -14.13
N GLY A 275 4.18 4.87 -13.23
CA GLY A 275 3.74 4.70 -11.85
C GLY A 275 3.72 6.01 -11.08
N VAL A 276 4.80 6.79 -11.12
CA VAL A 276 4.87 8.12 -10.48
C VAL A 276 3.82 9.08 -11.05
N VAL A 277 3.60 9.06 -12.38
CA VAL A 277 2.54 9.86 -13.03
C VAL A 277 1.15 9.44 -12.53
N LEU A 278 0.87 8.14 -12.47
CA LEU A 278 -0.40 7.62 -11.93
C LEU A 278 -0.58 8.01 -10.46
N PHE A 279 0.48 7.91 -9.64
CA PHE A 279 0.47 8.33 -8.24
C PHE A 279 0.09 9.81 -8.10
N PHE A 280 0.68 10.70 -8.91
CA PHE A 280 0.33 12.12 -8.91
C PHE A 280 -1.12 12.34 -9.32
N PHE A 281 -1.56 11.73 -10.42
CA PHE A 281 -2.93 11.81 -10.90
C PHE A 281 -3.92 11.37 -9.82
N MET A 282 -3.69 10.20 -9.20
CA MET A 282 -4.52 9.70 -8.11
C MET A 282 -4.52 10.64 -6.91
N CYS A 283 -3.36 11.18 -6.50
CA CYS A 283 -3.29 12.15 -5.41
C CYS A 283 -4.09 13.42 -5.70
N THR A 284 -4.09 13.92 -6.93
CA THR A 284 -4.91 15.09 -7.30
C THR A 284 -6.40 14.79 -7.24
N TRP A 285 -6.80 13.57 -7.63
CA TRP A 285 -8.20 13.16 -7.62
C TRP A 285 -8.72 12.90 -6.21
N LEU A 286 -7.93 12.16 -5.41
CA LEU A 286 -8.20 11.87 -3.99
C LEU A 286 -8.19 13.12 -3.10
N ARG A 287 -7.88 14.30 -3.64
CA ARG A 287 -8.00 15.56 -2.91
C ARG A 287 -9.46 15.95 -2.68
N ASP A 288 -10.34 15.64 -3.62
CA ASP A 288 -11.76 15.98 -3.60
C ASP A 288 -12.60 14.72 -3.33
N LEU A 289 -13.11 14.61 -2.11
CA LEU A 289 -13.85 13.42 -1.67
C LEU A 289 -15.17 13.23 -2.45
N PRO A 290 -16.04 14.25 -2.60
CA PRO A 290 -17.25 14.12 -3.42
C PRO A 290 -16.98 13.63 -4.85
N ARG A 291 -15.97 14.19 -5.53
CA ARG A 291 -15.62 13.75 -6.89
C ARG A 291 -15.08 12.32 -6.91
N THR A 292 -14.30 11.95 -5.90
CA THR A 292 -13.76 10.61 -5.74
C THR A 292 -14.87 9.58 -5.59
N ILE A 293 -15.88 9.87 -4.75
CA ILE A 293 -17.02 8.98 -4.53
C ILE A 293 -17.92 8.91 -5.77
N ALA A 294 -18.11 10.02 -6.49
CA ALA A 294 -18.91 10.07 -7.72
C ALA A 294 -18.37 9.14 -8.82
N LEU A 295 -17.05 8.95 -8.90
CA LEU A 295 -16.42 8.03 -9.86
C LEU A 295 -16.67 6.54 -9.57
N LYS A 296 -17.25 6.17 -8.43
CA LYS A 296 -17.50 4.77 -8.04
C LYS A 296 -18.12 3.94 -9.17
N LYS A 297 -19.15 4.47 -9.86
CA LYS A 297 -19.85 3.75 -10.94
C LYS A 297 -18.94 3.51 -12.14
N VAL A 298 -18.13 4.51 -12.50
CA VAL A 298 -17.17 4.40 -13.62
C VAL A 298 -16.10 3.39 -13.28
N MET A 299 -15.51 3.45 -12.08
CA MET A 299 -14.49 2.50 -11.63
C MET A 299 -15.02 1.07 -11.54
N TYR A 300 -16.25 0.89 -11.09
CA TYR A 300 -16.94 -0.41 -11.07
C TYR A 300 -17.06 -1.00 -12.48
N VAL A 301 -17.64 -0.24 -13.43
CA VAL A 301 -17.84 -0.72 -14.80
C VAL A 301 -16.49 -0.98 -15.48
N ALA A 302 -15.53 -0.08 -15.32
CA ALA A 302 -14.19 -0.24 -15.89
C ALA A 302 -13.50 -1.50 -15.37
N ALA A 303 -13.59 -1.78 -14.07
CA ALA A 303 -13.00 -2.99 -13.48
C ALA A 303 -13.64 -4.28 -14.00
N VAL A 304 -14.98 -4.31 -14.11
CA VAL A 304 -15.72 -5.45 -14.66
C VAL A 304 -15.30 -5.70 -16.11
N LEU A 305 -15.33 -4.66 -16.95
CA LEU A 305 -14.95 -4.77 -18.36
C LEU A 305 -13.49 -5.22 -18.53
N LEU A 306 -12.59 -4.69 -17.69
CA LEU A 306 -11.17 -5.02 -17.78
C LEU A 306 -10.87 -6.47 -17.37
N LEU A 307 -11.56 -7.01 -16.35
CA LEU A 307 -11.46 -8.43 -15.99
C LEU A 307 -12.10 -9.33 -17.06
N LEU A 308 -13.27 -8.99 -17.58
CA LEU A 308 -13.90 -9.75 -18.67
C LEU A 308 -13.00 -9.79 -19.90
N PHE A 309 -12.40 -8.65 -20.25
CA PHE A 309 -11.45 -8.58 -21.34
C PHE A 309 -10.28 -9.55 -21.12
N ASN A 310 -9.75 -9.66 -19.90
CA ASN A 310 -8.72 -10.66 -19.60
C ASN A 310 -9.22 -12.10 -19.71
N VAL A 311 -10.45 -12.40 -19.26
CA VAL A 311 -11.02 -13.76 -19.37
C VAL A 311 -11.11 -14.20 -20.83
N PHE A 312 -11.50 -13.30 -21.74
CA PHE A 312 -11.69 -13.63 -23.15
C PHE A 312 -10.41 -13.56 -24.00
N PHE A 313 -9.49 -12.66 -23.68
CA PHE A 313 -8.29 -12.38 -24.48
C PHE A 313 -6.97 -12.68 -23.76
N GLY A 314 -7.03 -13.31 -22.59
CA GLY A 314 -5.87 -13.68 -21.80
C GLY A 314 -5.04 -14.77 -22.46
N THR A 315 -3.72 -14.57 -22.46
CA THR A 315 -2.71 -15.54 -22.90
C THR A 315 -2.27 -16.42 -21.74
N THR A 316 -2.18 -17.73 -21.95
CA THR A 316 -1.71 -18.68 -20.92
C THR A 316 -0.19 -18.65 -20.82
N LYS A 317 0.35 -18.28 -19.65
CA LYS A 317 1.78 -18.34 -19.32
C LYS A 317 1.95 -19.07 -17.99
N ASN A 318 2.85 -20.06 -17.94
CA ASN A 318 3.16 -20.85 -16.74
C ASN A 318 1.92 -21.47 -16.04
N GLY A 319 0.88 -21.83 -16.80
CA GLY A 319 -0.33 -22.46 -16.27
C GLY A 319 -1.45 -21.51 -15.84
N ALA A 320 -1.28 -20.19 -15.95
CA ALA A 320 -2.32 -19.19 -15.67
C ALA A 320 -2.59 -18.30 -16.90
N SER A 321 -3.86 -17.94 -17.11
CA SER A 321 -4.31 -17.09 -18.24
C SER A 321 -4.60 -15.66 -17.77
N ASN A 322 -3.61 -15.01 -17.15
CA ASN A 322 -3.78 -13.73 -16.45
C ASN A 322 -3.13 -12.52 -17.16
N TRP A 323 -2.41 -12.74 -18.27
CA TRP A 323 -1.75 -11.67 -19.04
C TRP A 323 -2.45 -11.42 -20.36
N VAL A 324 -2.58 -10.16 -20.76
CA VAL A 324 -3.05 -9.77 -22.10
C VAL A 324 -1.93 -9.09 -22.88
N GLN A 325 -1.76 -9.47 -24.14
CA GLN A 325 -0.78 -8.89 -25.05
C GLN A 325 -1.48 -7.95 -26.05
N LEU A 326 -1.12 -6.67 -26.04
CA LEU A 326 -1.68 -5.61 -26.89
C LEU A 326 -0.53 -4.87 -27.58
N GLY A 327 -0.38 -5.04 -28.89
CA GLY A 327 0.56 -4.26 -29.70
C GLY A 327 2.01 -4.27 -29.20
N GLY A 328 2.49 -5.42 -28.66
CA GLY A 328 3.84 -5.55 -28.10
C GLY A 328 3.97 -5.19 -26.60
N LEU A 329 2.92 -4.66 -25.98
CA LEU A 329 2.83 -4.46 -24.53
C LEU A 329 2.12 -5.63 -23.86
N THR A 330 2.63 -6.07 -22.72
CA THR A 330 2.00 -7.07 -21.85
C THR A 330 1.46 -6.38 -20.62
N ILE A 331 0.16 -6.54 -20.38
CA ILE A 331 -0.56 -5.93 -19.27
C ILE A 331 -1.17 -7.07 -18.46
N GLN A 332 -1.08 -6.96 -17.13
CA GLN A 332 -1.87 -7.79 -16.21
C GLN A 332 -3.05 -6.96 -15.68
N PRO A 333 -4.26 -7.14 -16.22
CA PRO A 333 -5.48 -6.44 -15.80
C PRO A 333 -5.74 -6.45 -14.30
N SER A 334 -5.50 -7.57 -13.63
CA SER A 334 -5.79 -7.73 -12.20
C SER A 334 -5.00 -6.76 -11.31
N GLU A 335 -3.81 -6.32 -11.72
CA GLU A 335 -3.01 -5.32 -11.01
C GLU A 335 -3.71 -3.96 -10.95
N ILE A 336 -4.32 -3.53 -12.08
CA ILE A 336 -5.07 -2.26 -12.16
C ILE A 336 -6.40 -2.39 -11.43
N VAL A 337 -7.06 -3.54 -11.54
CA VAL A 337 -8.36 -3.81 -10.91
C VAL A 337 -8.26 -3.73 -9.38
N LYS A 338 -7.11 -4.04 -8.76
CA LYS A 338 -6.90 -3.83 -7.31
C LYS A 338 -7.12 -2.37 -6.89
N LEU A 339 -6.64 -1.41 -7.68
CA LEU A 339 -6.85 0.01 -7.40
C LEU A 339 -8.34 0.38 -7.47
N ALA A 340 -9.03 -0.11 -8.52
CA ALA A 340 -10.47 0.08 -8.68
C ALA A 340 -11.27 -0.61 -7.56
N PHE A 341 -10.82 -1.78 -7.10
CA PHE A 341 -11.45 -2.54 -6.04
C PHE A 341 -11.43 -1.79 -4.71
N ILE A 342 -10.28 -1.20 -4.35
CA ILE A 342 -10.16 -0.31 -3.20
C ILE A 342 -11.10 0.89 -3.35
N TRP A 343 -11.08 1.54 -4.53
CA TRP A 343 -11.88 2.72 -4.81
C TRP A 343 -13.38 2.46 -4.64
N VAL A 344 -13.89 1.39 -5.26
CA VAL A 344 -15.30 0.99 -5.19
C VAL A 344 -15.67 0.55 -3.78
N GLY A 345 -14.81 -0.23 -3.12
CA GLY A 345 -15.05 -0.73 -1.78
C GLY A 345 -15.13 0.38 -0.74
N ALA A 346 -14.18 1.32 -0.75
CA ALA A 346 -14.17 2.47 0.14
C ALA A 346 -15.36 3.42 -0.14
N ALA A 347 -15.68 3.70 -1.41
CA ALA A 347 -16.80 4.58 -1.78
C ALA A 347 -18.18 3.95 -1.56
N SER A 348 -18.24 2.65 -1.23
CA SER A 348 -19.50 1.97 -0.90
C SER A 348 -20.00 2.28 0.53
N LEU A 349 -19.16 2.90 1.36
CA LEU A 349 -19.44 3.20 2.76
C LEU A 349 -20.35 4.41 2.98
N ASP A 350 -20.27 5.43 2.12
CA ASP A 350 -20.90 6.76 2.27
C ASP A 350 -22.44 6.73 2.48
N GLU A 351 -23.07 5.58 2.24
CA GLU A 351 -24.46 5.32 2.60
C GLU A 351 -24.53 4.31 3.77
N LEU A 352 -24.01 4.70 4.94
CA LEU A 352 -23.77 3.90 6.16
C LEU A 352 -24.90 2.93 6.57
N PHE A 353 -26.13 3.10 6.07
CA PHE A 353 -27.27 2.24 6.42
C PHE A 353 -28.10 1.71 5.23
N ARG A 354 -27.71 1.95 3.97
CA ARG A 354 -28.46 1.39 2.84
C ARG A 354 -27.98 -0.02 2.53
N ARG A 355 -28.73 -1.04 2.98
CA ARG A 355 -28.45 -2.49 2.77
C ARG A 355 -28.07 -2.86 1.32
N ARG A 356 -28.59 -2.15 0.31
CA ARG A 356 -28.32 -2.42 -1.12
C ARG A 356 -26.86 -2.20 -1.52
N ASN A 357 -26.14 -1.24 -0.93
CA ASN A 357 -24.76 -0.95 -1.31
C ASN A 357 -23.76 -1.99 -0.81
N THR A 358 -24.06 -2.68 0.30
CA THR A 358 -23.25 -3.83 0.75
C THR A 358 -23.40 -4.97 -0.23
N LEU A 359 -24.62 -5.24 -0.68
CA LEU A 359 -24.90 -6.29 -1.66
C LEU A 359 -24.18 -6.03 -3.00
N TYR A 360 -24.20 -4.81 -3.53
CA TYR A 360 -23.49 -4.50 -4.78
C TYR A 360 -21.98 -4.72 -4.69
N PHE A 361 -21.35 -4.34 -3.58
CA PHE A 361 -19.92 -4.59 -3.37
C PHE A 361 -19.62 -6.10 -3.19
N THR A 362 -20.49 -6.84 -2.50
CA THR A 362 -20.34 -8.29 -2.38
C THR A 362 -20.49 -8.99 -3.73
N ILE A 363 -21.47 -8.62 -4.56
CA ILE A 363 -21.63 -9.15 -5.91
C ILE A 363 -20.41 -8.83 -6.76
N PHE A 364 -19.88 -7.61 -6.66
CA PHE A 364 -18.64 -7.21 -7.34
C PHE A 364 -17.46 -8.10 -6.94
N ALA A 365 -17.28 -8.33 -5.64
CA ALA A 365 -16.19 -9.16 -5.14
C ALA A 365 -16.31 -10.61 -5.60
N VAL A 366 -17.51 -11.19 -5.51
CA VAL A 366 -17.80 -12.54 -6.02
C VAL A 366 -17.51 -12.64 -7.52
N PHE A 367 -17.89 -11.62 -8.29
CA PHE A 367 -17.59 -11.55 -9.72
C PHE A 367 -16.06 -11.53 -9.98
N CYS A 368 -15.32 -10.68 -9.24
CA CYS A 368 -13.85 -10.65 -9.34
C CYS A 368 -13.22 -12.00 -8.98
N PHE A 369 -13.69 -12.66 -7.91
CA PHE A 369 -13.21 -13.99 -7.53
C PHE A 369 -13.49 -15.04 -8.60
N GLY A 370 -14.69 -15.04 -9.18
CA GLY A 370 -15.06 -15.95 -10.26
C GLY A 370 -14.15 -15.78 -11.49
N CYS A 371 -13.86 -14.53 -11.88
CA CYS A 371 -12.95 -14.24 -12.99
C CYS A 371 -11.51 -14.70 -12.68
N LEU A 372 -10.98 -14.40 -11.49
CA LEU A 372 -9.62 -14.78 -11.11
C LEU A 372 -9.46 -16.31 -10.98
N ALA A 373 -10.48 -17.00 -10.48
CA ALA A 373 -10.52 -18.46 -10.44
C ALA A 373 -10.54 -19.06 -11.86
N ALA A 374 -11.31 -18.49 -12.79
CA ALA A 374 -11.32 -18.93 -14.18
C ALA A 374 -9.96 -18.73 -14.87
N MET A 375 -9.17 -17.73 -14.47
CA MET A 375 -7.81 -17.50 -14.96
C MET A 375 -6.75 -18.40 -14.30
N SER A 376 -7.12 -19.19 -13.29
CA SER A 376 -6.19 -19.93 -12.41
C SER A 376 -5.19 -19.04 -11.66
N ASP A 377 -5.55 -17.78 -11.37
CA ASP A 377 -4.72 -16.82 -10.63
C ASP A 377 -5.05 -16.84 -9.12
N PHE A 378 -4.59 -17.89 -8.45
CA PHE A 378 -4.88 -18.13 -7.03
C PHE A 378 -4.27 -17.07 -6.10
N GLY A 379 -3.02 -16.66 -6.36
CA GLY A 379 -2.33 -15.67 -5.54
C GLY A 379 -3.06 -14.33 -5.51
N THR A 380 -3.48 -13.85 -6.68
CA THR A 380 -4.26 -12.61 -6.77
C THR A 380 -5.66 -12.77 -6.18
N ALA A 381 -6.32 -13.91 -6.36
CA ALA A 381 -7.62 -14.19 -5.73
C ALA A 381 -7.54 -14.11 -4.20
N MET A 382 -6.48 -14.67 -3.59
CA MET A 382 -6.25 -14.60 -2.15
C MET A 382 -6.05 -13.14 -1.68
N ILE A 383 -5.33 -12.33 -2.45
CA ILE A 383 -5.16 -10.91 -2.14
C ILE A 383 -6.52 -10.18 -2.17
N PHE A 384 -7.30 -10.35 -3.24
CA PHE A 384 -8.63 -9.75 -3.33
C PHE A 384 -9.54 -10.19 -2.18
N PHE A 385 -9.42 -11.45 -1.75
CA PHE A 385 -10.22 -12.00 -0.67
C PHE A 385 -9.88 -11.34 0.67
N VAL A 386 -8.60 -11.19 0.99
CA VAL A 386 -8.17 -10.49 2.21
C VAL A 386 -8.61 -9.03 2.21
N ILE A 387 -8.48 -8.32 1.07
CA ILE A 387 -8.97 -6.94 0.97
C ILE A 387 -10.47 -6.89 1.18
N PHE A 388 -11.24 -7.80 0.56
CA PHE A 388 -12.68 -7.87 0.71
C PHE A 388 -13.08 -8.05 2.18
N LEU A 389 -12.40 -8.94 2.92
CA LEU A 389 -12.63 -9.12 4.35
C LEU A 389 -12.35 -7.84 5.14
N ILE A 390 -11.25 -7.15 4.87
CA ILE A 390 -10.88 -5.92 5.57
C ILE A 390 -11.89 -4.81 5.30
N ILE A 391 -12.26 -4.59 4.04
CA ILE A 391 -13.27 -3.59 3.67
C ILE A 391 -14.63 -3.94 4.31
N SER A 392 -15.02 -5.22 4.25
CA SER A 392 -16.28 -5.69 4.85
C SER A 392 -16.30 -5.51 6.37
N PHE A 393 -15.17 -5.76 7.02
CA PHE A 393 -15.01 -5.56 8.46
C PHE A 393 -15.09 -4.09 8.85
N LEU A 394 -14.29 -3.23 8.22
CA LEU A 394 -14.25 -1.80 8.51
C LEU A 394 -15.61 -1.12 8.23
N ARG A 395 -16.40 -1.70 7.33
CA ARG A 395 -17.76 -1.25 7.04
C ARG A 395 -18.79 -1.75 8.05
N SER A 396 -18.73 -3.02 8.45
CA SER A 396 -19.80 -3.62 9.25
C SER A 396 -19.52 -3.64 10.76
N GLY A 397 -18.26 -3.58 11.18
CA GLY A 397 -17.84 -3.80 12.57
C GLY A 397 -18.22 -5.18 13.14
N ASP A 398 -18.65 -6.12 12.31
CA ASP A 398 -19.29 -7.36 12.72
C ASP A 398 -18.35 -8.55 12.48
N PHE A 399 -17.75 -9.05 13.56
CA PHE A 399 -16.87 -10.21 13.54
C PHE A 399 -17.61 -11.50 13.14
N THR A 400 -18.91 -11.62 13.43
CA THR A 400 -19.69 -12.81 13.07
C THR A 400 -19.78 -12.97 11.57
N LYS A 401 -20.02 -11.88 10.82
CA LYS A 401 -20.01 -11.91 9.34
C LYS A 401 -18.66 -12.37 8.79
N LEU A 402 -17.55 -11.91 9.38
CA LEU A 402 -16.22 -12.35 8.95
C LEU A 402 -16.02 -13.85 9.16
N ILE A 403 -16.36 -14.37 10.34
CA ILE A 403 -16.22 -15.79 10.66
C ILE A 403 -17.05 -16.64 9.70
N VAL A 404 -18.28 -16.23 9.40
CA VAL A 404 -19.15 -16.94 8.45
C VAL A 404 -18.55 -16.92 7.04
N ILE A 405 -18.12 -15.75 6.54
CA ILE A 405 -17.51 -15.64 5.20
C ILE A 405 -16.24 -16.50 5.11
N LEU A 406 -15.40 -16.47 6.15
CA LEU A 406 -14.18 -17.27 6.21
C LEU A 406 -14.50 -18.77 6.21
N GLY A 407 -15.48 -19.20 7.02
CA GLY A 407 -15.92 -20.59 7.10
C GLY A 407 -16.49 -21.11 5.77
N VAL A 408 -17.36 -20.32 5.13
CA VAL A 408 -17.93 -20.66 3.81
C VAL A 408 -16.83 -20.73 2.74
N THR A 409 -15.90 -19.77 2.74
CA THR A 409 -14.81 -19.75 1.75
C THR A 409 -13.84 -20.91 1.96
N PHE A 410 -13.52 -21.23 3.21
CA PHE A 410 -12.65 -22.36 3.56
C PHE A 410 -13.28 -23.70 3.16
N ALA A 411 -14.56 -23.91 3.49
CA ALA A 411 -15.29 -25.11 3.08
C ALA A 411 -15.40 -25.22 1.54
N GLY A 412 -15.69 -24.11 0.86
CA GLY A 412 -15.71 -24.04 -0.61
C GLY A 412 -14.35 -24.35 -1.22
N GLY A 413 -13.27 -23.80 -0.66
CA GLY A 413 -11.90 -24.05 -1.10
C GLY A 413 -11.50 -25.52 -0.96
N LEU A 414 -11.81 -26.16 0.17
CA LEU A 414 -11.57 -27.60 0.37
C LEU A 414 -12.39 -28.46 -0.60
N MET A 415 -13.66 -28.07 -0.86
CA MET A 415 -14.50 -28.78 -1.83
C MET A 415 -13.92 -28.68 -3.24
N ILE A 416 -13.45 -27.49 -3.64
CA ILE A 416 -12.79 -27.29 -4.92
C ILE A 416 -11.50 -28.12 -4.99
N LEU A 417 -10.65 -28.13 -3.96
CA LEU A 417 -9.44 -28.96 -3.97
C LEU A 417 -9.73 -30.47 -4.03
N LYS A 418 -10.86 -30.92 -3.48
CA LYS A 418 -11.27 -32.33 -3.48
C LYS A 418 -11.93 -32.77 -4.79
N PHE A 419 -12.72 -31.90 -5.42
CA PHE A 419 -13.55 -32.25 -6.58
C PHE A 419 -13.09 -31.62 -7.90
N ALA A 420 -12.47 -30.46 -7.85
CA ALA A 420 -11.81 -29.90 -9.02
C ALA A 420 -10.38 -30.43 -9.05
N SER A 421 -10.09 -31.23 -10.08
CA SER A 421 -8.75 -31.48 -10.58
C SER A 421 -8.12 -30.19 -11.12
N ALA A 422 -8.02 -29.14 -10.29
CA ALA A 422 -7.24 -27.94 -10.57
C ALA A 422 -5.75 -28.33 -10.46
N SER A 423 -5.28 -29.11 -11.44
CA SER A 423 -3.95 -29.74 -11.47
C SER A 423 -2.85 -28.73 -11.16
N TYR A 424 -2.99 -27.49 -11.63
CA TYR A 424 -2.03 -26.43 -11.36
C TYR A 424 -2.00 -25.99 -9.88
N VAL A 425 -3.12 -25.56 -9.29
CA VAL A 425 -3.14 -25.10 -7.89
C VAL A 425 -2.83 -26.26 -6.94
N ALA A 426 -3.44 -27.44 -7.17
CA ALA A 426 -3.19 -28.63 -6.36
C ALA A 426 -1.71 -29.04 -6.39
N SER A 427 -1.04 -28.95 -7.54
CA SER A 427 0.41 -29.24 -7.63
C SER A 427 1.26 -28.29 -6.78
N ARG A 428 0.89 -27.01 -6.65
CA ARG A 428 1.62 -26.04 -5.81
C ARG A 428 1.48 -26.36 -4.32
N PHE A 429 0.31 -26.85 -3.91
CA PHE A 429 0.09 -27.31 -2.54
C PHE A 429 0.76 -28.66 -2.25
N ALA A 430 0.84 -29.57 -3.23
CA ALA A 430 1.52 -30.86 -3.06
C ALA A 430 3.03 -30.70 -2.83
N VAL A 431 3.65 -29.71 -3.46
CA VAL A 431 5.08 -29.40 -3.29
C VAL A 431 5.38 -28.66 -1.98
N TRP A 432 4.39 -27.98 -1.39
CA TRP A 432 4.60 -27.19 -0.19
C TRP A 432 5.02 -28.07 0.99
N GLY A 433 6.16 -27.75 1.60
CA GLY A 433 6.79 -28.58 2.64
C GLY A 433 7.59 -29.78 2.12
N HIS A 434 7.43 -30.13 0.84
CA HIS A 434 7.99 -31.31 0.18
C HIS A 434 8.94 -30.96 -0.98
N ALA A 435 9.30 -29.69 -1.16
CA ALA A 435 10.06 -29.21 -2.31
C ALA A 435 11.42 -29.92 -2.54
N TRP A 436 12.00 -30.48 -1.47
CA TRP A 436 13.27 -31.21 -1.52
C TRP A 436 13.12 -32.71 -1.77
N ASP A 437 11.89 -33.24 -1.79
CA ASP A 437 11.66 -34.65 -2.03
C ASP A 437 12.08 -35.02 -3.47
N PRO A 438 12.69 -36.20 -3.70
CA PRO A 438 13.22 -36.59 -5.01
C PRO A 438 12.20 -36.52 -6.15
N GLU A 439 10.92 -36.69 -5.86
CA GLU A 439 9.81 -36.59 -6.82
C GLU A 439 9.60 -35.15 -7.32
N PHE A 440 9.82 -34.14 -6.46
CA PHE A 440 9.49 -32.74 -6.76
C PHE A 440 10.72 -31.91 -7.12
N ILE A 441 11.89 -32.23 -6.60
CA ILE A 441 13.11 -31.40 -6.70
C ILE A 441 13.49 -31.04 -8.14
N SER A 442 13.28 -31.96 -9.09
CA SER A 442 13.64 -31.80 -10.49
C SER A 442 12.49 -31.30 -11.37
N ASN A 443 11.28 -31.16 -10.82
CA ASN A 443 10.08 -30.81 -11.58
C ASN A 443 9.38 -29.61 -10.93
N THR A 444 8.29 -29.84 -10.19
CA THR A 444 7.45 -28.77 -9.63
C THR A 444 8.10 -28.02 -8.46
N GLY A 445 9.05 -28.64 -7.75
CA GLY A 445 9.86 -28.04 -6.68
C GLY A 445 11.14 -27.36 -7.16
N PHE A 446 11.49 -27.47 -8.45
CA PHE A 446 12.74 -26.96 -9.00
C PHE A 446 12.97 -25.47 -8.73
N GLN A 447 11.96 -24.64 -8.97
CA GLN A 447 12.05 -23.19 -8.76
C GLN A 447 12.36 -22.84 -7.29
N MET A 448 11.67 -23.49 -6.34
CA MET A 448 11.83 -23.22 -4.91
C MET A 448 13.21 -23.67 -4.39
N THR A 449 13.65 -24.87 -4.78
CA THR A 449 14.94 -25.39 -4.30
C THR A 449 16.11 -24.56 -4.81
N ARG A 450 16.09 -24.15 -6.09
CA ARG A 450 17.10 -23.24 -6.64
C ARG A 450 17.08 -21.87 -5.94
N ALA A 451 15.89 -21.31 -5.69
CA ALA A 451 15.74 -20.03 -4.99
C ALA A 451 16.33 -20.08 -3.56
N MET A 452 16.09 -21.17 -2.82
CA MET A 452 16.64 -21.36 -1.48
C MET A 452 18.16 -21.57 -1.50
N THR A 453 18.69 -22.34 -2.46
CA THR A 453 20.14 -22.52 -2.61
C THR A 453 20.84 -21.21 -2.98
N ALA A 454 20.27 -20.41 -3.88
CA ALA A 454 20.81 -19.11 -4.28
C ALA A 454 20.78 -18.08 -3.13
N ALA A 455 19.67 -18.06 -2.37
CA ALA A 455 19.58 -17.23 -1.19
C ALA A 455 20.65 -17.60 -0.14
N ALA A 456 20.97 -18.89 0.00
CA ALA A 456 22.04 -19.34 0.89
C ALA A 456 23.43 -18.88 0.42
N SER A 457 23.71 -18.84 -0.90
CA SER A 457 25.00 -18.37 -1.41
C SER A 457 25.25 -16.87 -1.21
N GLY A 458 24.20 -16.05 -1.17
CA GLY A 458 24.34 -14.60 -0.91
C GLY A 458 24.76 -14.25 0.51
N GLY A 459 24.50 -15.12 1.48
CA GLY A 459 24.77 -14.83 2.89
C GLY A 459 24.14 -13.50 3.37
N PHE A 460 24.78 -12.84 4.33
CA PHE A 460 24.25 -11.59 4.90
C PHE A 460 24.48 -10.36 3.99
N VAL A 461 25.55 -10.37 3.20
CA VAL A 461 26.11 -9.18 2.51
C VAL A 461 26.02 -9.29 0.98
N GLY A 462 25.45 -10.37 0.45
CA GLY A 462 25.22 -10.61 -0.98
C GLY A 462 26.45 -11.14 -1.70
N LEU A 463 26.39 -11.35 -3.00
CA LEU A 463 27.57 -11.63 -3.84
C LEU A 463 28.08 -10.37 -4.56
N GLY A 464 27.21 -9.36 -4.70
CA GLY A 464 27.38 -8.22 -5.60
C GLY A 464 26.34 -8.28 -6.71
N ALA A 465 25.75 -7.13 -7.06
CA ALA A 465 24.77 -7.06 -8.15
C ALA A 465 25.42 -7.52 -9.48
N GLY A 466 24.73 -8.38 -10.22
CA GLY A 466 25.23 -8.98 -11.45
C GLY A 466 25.98 -10.31 -11.31
N GLU A 467 26.40 -10.69 -10.09
CA GLU A 467 27.22 -11.89 -9.82
C GLU A 467 26.39 -13.13 -9.42
N GLY A 468 25.08 -12.98 -9.26
CA GLY A 468 24.16 -14.07 -8.90
C GLY A 468 23.89 -15.03 -10.07
N TRP A 469 23.60 -16.30 -9.74
CA TRP A 469 23.27 -17.33 -10.73
C TRP A 469 21.76 -17.63 -10.81
N LEU A 470 20.94 -17.17 -9.85
CA LEU A 470 19.48 -17.36 -9.89
C LEU A 470 18.82 -16.64 -11.07
N ASN A 471 19.47 -15.62 -11.63
CA ASN A 471 19.00 -14.82 -12.76
C ASN A 471 18.63 -15.63 -14.02
N GLY A 472 19.16 -16.86 -14.17
CA GLY A 472 18.84 -17.78 -15.26
C GLY A 472 17.60 -18.64 -15.04
N ILE A 473 16.98 -18.60 -13.86
CA ILE A 473 15.79 -19.40 -13.52
C ILE A 473 14.51 -18.65 -13.93
N ILE A 474 13.53 -19.42 -14.41
CA ILE A 474 12.21 -18.90 -14.84
C ILE A 474 11.56 -18.12 -13.70
N ALA A 475 11.07 -16.91 -14.01
CA ALA A 475 10.37 -16.02 -13.08
C ALA A 475 11.22 -15.61 -11.85
N SER A 476 12.54 -15.62 -11.99
CA SER A 476 13.46 -15.17 -10.93
C SER A 476 13.28 -13.69 -10.61
N GLU A 477 13.03 -12.88 -11.63
CA GLU A 477 12.86 -11.43 -11.57
C GLU A 477 11.48 -10.99 -11.06
N THR A 478 10.50 -11.91 -11.01
CA THR A 478 9.14 -11.66 -10.52
C THR A 478 8.88 -12.40 -9.21
N ASP A 479 8.73 -13.72 -9.28
CA ASP A 479 8.14 -14.57 -8.24
C ASP A 479 9.18 -14.95 -7.19
N LEU A 480 10.45 -15.03 -7.59
CA LEU A 480 11.59 -15.37 -6.72
C LEU A 480 12.48 -14.15 -6.44
N VAL A 481 11.98 -12.94 -6.68
CA VAL A 481 12.79 -11.70 -6.59
C VAL A 481 13.42 -11.52 -5.21
N PHE A 482 12.73 -11.95 -4.15
CA PHE A 482 13.29 -11.90 -2.80
C PHE A 482 14.59 -12.72 -2.67
N CYS A 483 14.63 -13.89 -3.29
CA CYS A 483 15.82 -14.73 -3.33
C CYS A 483 16.92 -14.15 -4.23
N VAL A 484 16.57 -13.52 -5.36
CA VAL A 484 17.55 -12.81 -6.22
C VAL A 484 18.20 -11.67 -5.45
N VAL A 485 17.41 -10.86 -4.74
CA VAL A 485 17.94 -9.78 -3.89
C VAL A 485 18.76 -10.34 -2.74
N THR A 486 18.35 -11.45 -2.13
CA THR A 486 19.12 -12.09 -1.06
C THR A 486 20.47 -12.60 -1.57
N GLU A 487 20.50 -13.18 -2.77
CA GLU A 487 21.72 -13.65 -3.42
C GLU A 487 22.67 -12.50 -3.76
N GLU A 488 22.19 -11.49 -4.49
CA GLU A 488 23.04 -10.43 -5.04
C GLU A 488 23.34 -9.31 -4.04
N TRP A 489 22.33 -8.87 -3.29
CA TRP A 489 22.39 -7.72 -2.38
C TRP A 489 22.51 -8.12 -0.90
N GLY A 490 22.29 -9.40 -0.60
CA GLY A 490 22.42 -9.95 0.74
C GLY A 490 21.11 -9.94 1.52
N LEU A 491 21.04 -10.85 2.50
CA LEU A 491 19.88 -10.97 3.37
C LEU A 491 19.55 -9.67 4.10
N LEU A 492 20.55 -8.85 4.48
CA LEU A 492 20.30 -7.59 5.18
C LEU A 492 19.51 -6.60 4.32
N ILE A 493 19.86 -6.42 3.05
CA ILE A 493 19.12 -5.53 2.14
C ILE A 493 17.74 -6.10 1.82
N ALA A 494 17.63 -7.42 1.64
CA ALA A 494 16.34 -8.08 1.43
C ALA A 494 15.38 -7.88 2.62
N LEU A 495 15.86 -8.02 3.86
CA LEU A 495 15.08 -7.76 5.07
C LEU A 495 14.75 -6.27 5.23
N LEU A 496 15.64 -5.37 4.83
CA LEU A 496 15.37 -3.94 4.80
C LEU A 496 14.28 -3.57 3.79
N ALA A 497 14.23 -4.23 2.62
CA ALA A 497 13.14 -4.06 1.67
C ALA A 497 11.79 -4.50 2.25
N VAL A 498 11.75 -5.62 2.98
CA VAL A 498 10.55 -6.05 3.73
C VAL A 498 10.19 -5.04 4.82
N ALA A 499 11.16 -4.58 5.61
CA ALA A 499 10.95 -3.57 6.64
C ALA A 499 10.42 -2.25 6.08
N ALA A 500 10.81 -1.88 4.87
CA ALA A 500 10.31 -0.70 4.18
C ALA A 500 8.79 -0.80 3.90
N ILE A 501 8.33 -1.95 3.39
CA ILE A 501 6.90 -2.23 3.17
C ILE A 501 6.12 -2.29 4.50
N VAL A 502 6.68 -2.94 5.51
CA VAL A 502 6.08 -3.00 6.86
C VAL A 502 5.97 -1.60 7.45
N THR A 503 6.94 -0.72 7.23
CA THR A 503 6.90 0.66 7.73
C THR A 503 5.78 1.47 7.07
N LEU A 504 5.64 1.39 5.75
CA LEU A 504 4.52 2.04 5.04
C LEU A 504 3.18 1.60 5.62
N SER A 505 3.07 0.31 5.94
CA SER A 505 1.89 -0.30 6.55
C SER A 505 1.63 0.19 7.97
N VAL A 506 2.64 0.17 8.85
CA VAL A 506 2.52 0.66 10.23
C VAL A 506 2.15 2.15 10.25
N PHE A 507 2.72 2.93 9.34
CA PHE A 507 2.35 4.34 9.20
C PHE A 507 0.87 4.51 8.76
N ALA A 508 0.43 3.73 7.77
CA ALA A 508 -0.96 3.74 7.32
C ALA A 508 -1.91 3.45 8.48
N TYR A 509 -1.62 2.40 9.26
CA TYR A 509 -2.39 2.04 10.44
C TYR A 509 -2.49 3.17 11.47
N ARG A 510 -1.37 3.84 11.77
CA ARG A 510 -1.37 4.97 12.70
C ARG A 510 -2.14 6.18 12.18
N SER A 511 -2.19 6.34 10.86
CA SER A 511 -2.91 7.44 10.22
C SER A 511 -4.43 7.23 10.19
N ILE A 512 -4.93 6.00 10.39
CA ILE A 512 -6.36 5.67 10.51
C ILE A 512 -7.04 6.50 11.60
N LEU A 513 -6.42 6.57 12.79
CA LEU A 513 -7.00 7.24 13.97
C LEU A 513 -7.11 8.76 13.80
N ALA A 514 -6.30 9.32 12.90
CA ALA A 514 -6.28 10.74 12.56
C ALA A 514 -7.02 11.04 11.25
N GLY A 515 -7.57 10.01 10.60
CA GLY A 515 -8.16 10.09 9.27
C GLY A 515 -9.36 11.03 9.26
N ARG A 516 -9.35 12.00 8.34
CA ARG A 516 -10.43 13.00 8.22
C ARG A 516 -11.77 12.41 7.78
N SER A 517 -11.73 11.36 6.96
CA SER A 517 -12.91 10.69 6.42
C SER A 517 -12.71 9.19 6.41
N THR A 518 -13.78 8.44 6.65
CA THR A 518 -13.73 6.98 6.67
C THR A 518 -13.34 6.39 5.31
N TYR A 519 -13.63 7.08 4.19
CA TYR A 519 -13.19 6.64 2.86
C TYR A 519 -11.67 6.50 2.79
N TYR A 520 -10.93 7.55 3.17
CA TYR A 520 -9.46 7.54 3.10
C TYR A 520 -8.87 6.52 4.06
N THR A 521 -9.48 6.36 5.22
CA THR A 521 -9.10 5.35 6.20
C THR A 521 -9.25 3.93 5.64
N ILE A 522 -10.41 3.57 5.09
CA ILE A 522 -10.62 2.25 4.47
C ILE A 522 -9.68 2.04 3.28
N ALA A 523 -9.51 3.07 2.45
CA ALA A 523 -8.64 2.99 1.28
C ALA A 523 -7.17 2.74 1.68
N ALA A 524 -6.66 3.45 2.69
CA ALA A 524 -5.31 3.26 3.21
C ALA A 524 -5.14 1.90 3.89
N CYS A 525 -6.10 1.44 4.70
CA CYS A 525 -6.10 0.09 5.27
C CYS A 525 -6.05 -1.00 4.19
N SER A 526 -6.80 -0.81 3.12
CA SER A 526 -6.88 -1.78 2.02
C SER A 526 -5.58 -1.82 1.23
N ALA A 527 -5.00 -0.66 0.89
CA ALA A 527 -3.71 -0.59 0.22
C ALA A 527 -2.57 -1.16 1.09
N MET A 528 -2.58 -0.87 2.39
CA MET A 528 -1.69 -1.50 3.38
C MET A 528 -1.80 -3.02 3.34
N ALA A 529 -3.03 -3.55 3.38
CA ALA A 529 -3.25 -5.00 3.37
C ALA A 529 -2.75 -5.67 2.09
N ILE A 530 -2.89 -4.99 0.93
CA ILE A 530 -2.32 -5.47 -0.33
C ILE A 530 -0.82 -5.57 -0.23
N PHE A 531 -0.15 -4.51 0.20
CA PHE A 531 1.30 -4.50 0.34
C PHE A 531 1.77 -5.63 1.26
N LEU A 532 1.17 -5.79 2.43
CA LEU A 532 1.53 -6.84 3.37
C LEU A 532 1.29 -8.24 2.78
N MET A 533 0.13 -8.50 2.19
CA MET A 533 -0.15 -9.83 1.63
C MET A 533 0.73 -10.16 0.43
N GLN A 534 1.00 -9.20 -0.46
CA GLN A 534 1.90 -9.40 -1.59
C GLN A 534 3.32 -9.71 -1.12
N THR A 535 3.86 -8.91 -0.21
CA THR A 535 5.18 -9.18 0.36
C THR A 535 5.22 -10.52 1.10
N SER A 536 4.17 -10.86 1.85
CA SER A 536 4.12 -12.14 2.59
C SER A 536 4.08 -13.34 1.64
N LEU A 537 3.22 -13.30 0.61
CA LEU A 537 3.10 -14.39 -0.36
C LEU A 537 4.36 -14.56 -1.21
N ASN A 538 5.03 -13.47 -1.59
CA ASN A 538 6.27 -13.53 -2.35
C ASN A 538 7.43 -14.07 -1.49
N VAL A 539 7.68 -13.45 -0.33
CA VAL A 539 8.81 -13.79 0.54
C VAL A 539 8.65 -15.18 1.14
N LEU A 540 7.51 -15.47 1.77
CA LEU A 540 7.28 -16.76 2.41
C LEU A 540 7.12 -17.87 1.37
N GLY A 541 6.61 -17.54 0.17
CA GLY A 541 6.53 -18.47 -0.96
C GLY A 541 7.89 -18.87 -1.49
N SER A 542 8.82 -17.92 -1.63
CA SER A 542 10.16 -18.18 -2.19
C SER A 542 11.04 -19.03 -1.25
N VAL A 543 10.79 -18.98 0.07
CA VAL A 543 11.48 -19.80 1.08
C VAL A 543 10.69 -21.03 1.53
N ASN A 544 9.64 -21.43 0.81
CA ASN A 544 8.81 -22.61 1.07
C ASN A 544 8.12 -22.63 2.47
N LEU A 545 7.88 -21.46 3.07
CA LEU A 545 7.02 -21.33 4.27
C LEU A 545 5.53 -21.27 3.89
N LEU A 546 5.22 -20.73 2.71
CA LEU A 546 3.91 -20.78 2.06
C LEU A 546 4.05 -21.42 0.67
N PRO A 547 2.96 -21.91 0.06
CA PRO A 547 3.01 -22.34 -1.33
C PRO A 547 3.39 -21.17 -2.25
N LEU A 548 4.18 -21.44 -3.29
CA LEU A 548 4.55 -20.41 -4.27
C LEU A 548 3.32 -20.06 -5.12
N THR A 549 2.85 -18.81 -4.98
CA THR A 549 1.58 -18.34 -5.55
C THR A 549 1.73 -17.46 -6.80
N GLY A 550 2.96 -17.12 -7.20
CA GLY A 550 3.23 -16.30 -8.39
C GLY A 550 2.84 -14.83 -8.25
N VAL A 551 2.98 -14.28 -7.04
CA VAL A 551 2.63 -12.89 -6.72
C VAL A 551 3.89 -12.01 -6.69
N ALA A 552 3.77 -10.81 -7.27
CA ALA A 552 4.84 -9.81 -7.25
C ALA A 552 5.08 -9.20 -5.86
N PHE A 553 6.36 -8.98 -5.53
CA PHE A 553 6.79 -8.14 -4.42
C PHE A 553 6.58 -6.65 -4.82
N PRO A 554 5.84 -5.84 -4.03
CA PRO A 554 5.53 -4.46 -4.39
C PRO A 554 6.76 -3.59 -4.58
N PHE A 555 6.80 -2.80 -5.65
CA PHE A 555 7.93 -1.95 -6.07
C PHE A 555 9.25 -2.67 -6.40
N LEU A 556 9.40 -3.97 -6.11
CA LEU A 556 10.67 -4.69 -6.27
C LEU A 556 10.65 -5.63 -7.48
N SER A 557 9.59 -6.41 -7.65
CA SER A 557 9.46 -7.36 -8.77
C SER A 557 9.46 -6.65 -10.13
N THR A 558 10.04 -7.31 -11.12
CA THR A 558 10.11 -6.82 -12.51
C THR A 558 8.78 -7.09 -13.23
N GLY A 559 7.81 -6.20 -13.03
CA GLY A 559 6.51 -6.28 -13.70
C GLY A 559 5.94 -4.90 -13.97
N GLY A 560 5.74 -4.56 -15.24
CA GLY A 560 5.33 -3.20 -15.62
C GLY A 560 4.01 -2.75 -14.99
N THR A 561 2.96 -3.57 -15.07
CA THR A 561 1.67 -3.25 -14.45
C THR A 561 1.70 -3.28 -12.93
N SER A 562 2.47 -4.19 -12.33
CA SER A 562 2.59 -4.26 -10.87
C SER A 562 3.36 -3.09 -10.28
N MET A 563 4.40 -2.60 -10.99
CA MET A 563 5.12 -1.38 -10.63
C MET A 563 4.19 -0.16 -10.66
N ILE A 564 3.43 0.01 -11.74
CA ILE A 564 2.46 1.11 -11.87
C ILE A 564 1.39 1.02 -10.76
N ALA A 565 0.86 -0.17 -10.49
CA ALA A 565 -0.13 -0.39 -9.45
C ALA A 565 0.45 -0.12 -8.05
N SER A 566 1.71 -0.49 -7.78
CA SER A 566 2.37 -0.23 -6.49
C SER A 566 2.44 1.27 -6.19
N TRP A 567 2.83 2.09 -7.17
CA TRP A 567 2.79 3.55 -7.03
C TRP A 567 1.36 4.08 -6.86
N GLY A 568 0.38 3.51 -7.57
CA GLY A 568 -1.04 3.85 -7.36
C GLY A 568 -1.54 3.54 -5.94
N LEU A 569 -1.14 2.40 -5.36
CA LEU A 569 -1.46 2.02 -3.99
C LEU A 569 -0.89 3.02 -2.97
N LEU A 570 0.32 3.53 -3.23
CA LEU A 570 0.94 4.56 -2.39
C LEU A 570 0.10 5.84 -2.32
N ALA A 571 -0.66 6.17 -3.38
CA ALA A 571 -1.52 7.35 -3.38
C ALA A 571 -2.64 7.26 -2.32
N PHE A 572 -3.18 6.07 -2.06
CA PHE A 572 -4.16 5.86 -0.99
C PHE A 572 -3.54 6.07 0.40
N LEU A 573 -2.31 5.59 0.63
CA LEU A 573 -1.58 5.86 1.87
C LEU A 573 -1.29 7.35 2.03
N LYS A 574 -0.88 8.03 0.95
CA LYS A 574 -0.61 9.46 0.93
C LYS A 574 -1.89 10.26 1.20
N ALA A 575 -3.06 9.82 0.75
CA ALA A 575 -4.34 10.46 1.02
C ALA A 575 -4.75 10.40 2.51
N ALA A 576 -4.28 9.40 3.26
CA ALA A 576 -4.48 9.30 4.70
C ALA A 576 -3.44 10.09 5.53
N ASP A 577 -2.33 10.55 4.93
CA ASP A 577 -1.31 11.33 5.61
C ASP A 577 -1.78 12.78 5.87
N THR A 578 -2.37 13.01 7.04
CA THR A 578 -2.92 14.31 7.48
C THR A 578 -1.88 15.24 8.12
N ARG A 579 -0.61 14.80 8.26
CA ARG A 579 0.48 15.62 8.84
C ARG A 579 0.61 16.96 8.11
N GLN A 580 1.10 17.99 8.81
CA GLN A 580 1.08 19.34 8.27
C GLN A 580 1.94 19.47 7.01
N ASN A 581 1.30 19.86 5.89
CA ASN A 581 1.92 19.98 4.56
C ASN A 581 2.65 18.72 4.05
N ALA A 582 2.37 17.53 4.62
CA ALA A 582 3.07 16.30 4.25
C ALA A 582 2.53 15.69 2.95
N SER A 583 1.21 15.73 2.76
CA SER A 583 0.53 15.08 1.64
C SER A 583 0.10 16.03 0.53
N ILE A 584 0.40 15.67 -0.73
CA ILE A 584 -0.18 16.33 -1.91
C ILE A 584 -1.67 16.00 -2.08
N ALA A 585 -2.11 14.84 -1.62
CA ALA A 585 -3.51 14.42 -1.67
C ALA A 585 -4.39 15.15 -0.65
N VAL A 586 -3.81 15.92 0.27
CA VAL A 586 -4.55 16.82 1.17
C VAL A 586 -4.42 18.26 0.68
N SER A 587 -5.57 18.93 0.46
CA SER A 587 -5.59 20.32 0.00
C SER A 587 -5.06 21.26 1.08
N LEU A 588 -4.32 22.30 0.67
CA LEU A 588 -3.92 23.38 1.60
C LEU A 588 -5.10 24.31 1.92
N LYS A 589 -6.09 24.41 1.00
CA LYS A 589 -7.32 25.19 1.22
C LYS A 589 -8.19 24.60 2.33
N ASP A 590 -8.27 23.26 2.43
CA ASP A 590 -8.99 22.56 3.51
C ASP A 590 -8.43 22.91 4.91
N LYS A 591 -7.17 23.38 4.97
CA LYS A 591 -6.47 23.80 6.20
C LYS A 591 -6.52 25.32 6.45
N GLY A 592 -7.24 26.09 5.63
CA GLY A 592 -7.34 27.55 5.78
C GLY A 592 -6.05 28.31 5.47
N LEU A 593 -5.06 27.70 4.78
CA LEU A 593 -3.85 28.40 4.33
C LEU A 593 -4.04 29.08 2.97
N GLY A 594 -5.26 29.55 2.69
CA GLY A 594 -5.71 29.94 1.37
C GLY A 594 -6.17 31.37 1.23
N GLU A 595 -6.91 31.93 2.19
CA GLU A 595 -7.54 33.25 2.06
C GLU A 595 -7.60 33.93 3.45
N GLU A 596 -7.08 35.16 3.50
CA GLU A 596 -7.34 36.25 4.47
C GLU A 596 -6.75 36.16 5.89
N VAL A 597 -5.46 36.51 6.06
CA VAL A 597 -4.96 37.27 7.24
C VAL A 597 -3.86 38.29 6.87
N ASP A 598 -3.39 38.40 5.62
CA ASP A 598 -2.34 39.38 5.25
C ASP A 598 -2.86 40.70 4.66
N GLU A 599 -4.17 40.97 4.69
CA GLU A 599 -4.72 42.30 4.41
C GLU A 599 -5.84 42.63 5.40
N ILE A 600 -5.48 43.29 6.50
CA ILE A 600 -6.12 44.45 7.18
C ILE A 600 -5.34 44.74 8.47
#